data_AF-A0A955DLK9-F1
#
_entry.id   AF-A0A955DLK9-F1
#
_cell.length_a   1.000
_cell.length_b   1.000
_cell.length_c   1.000
_cell.angle_alpha   90.00
_cell.angle_beta   90.00
_cell.angle_gamma   90.00
#
_symmetry.space_group_name_H-M   'P 1'
#
loop_
_entity.id
_entity.type
_entity.pdbx_description
1 polymer ?
#
loop_
_entity_poly.entity_id
_entity_poly.type
_entity_poly.pdbx_seq_one_letter_code
_entity_poly.pdbx_strand_id
1 'polypeptide(L)'
;MRCNRMVTLVLAVCAVLGVGHSALAGSRIETEIPLVRSADAPTSAAGKIRYRERSGRRDVRAEIEDVPVGDYQLFVGGQLRATVAVVAVPGGTEGEAEFRDPVEPGKILLDFDPRGQSIAWRFNGVTVLSNDFPAPGSGGSPGNAGSDDSSFASQKSQGIFSPSGNDTGARGSLMIKSKKSKADLRIDLSGLDRNKTYTMIVDGMELVTFTPKKSGKAKLQFSTSANGKKLPLDFDPAQATFELLDDSGAVLEATANATPIGGGIDAPQRQKLPMASSGADSDGHAEAEIRARGARLDFQVEAEDVATGDYEVRVDGAVVALLTVTNRTQGSTQGEVEFSTDLSEADKLPLDFALDGALVEIVRDSVVYFSVVLPE
;
A
#
# COMPACT_ATOMS: atom_id res chain seq x y z
N MET A 1 75.64 -4.72 16.33
CA MET A 1 76.55 -4.97 15.18
C MET A 1 76.19 -4.00 14.05
N ARG A 2 77.20 -3.48 13.34
CA ARG A 2 77.14 -2.71 12.08
C ARG A 2 75.97 -1.73 11.88
N CYS A 3 76.23 -0.48 12.23
CA CYS A 3 75.72 0.66 11.47
C CYS A 3 76.28 0.60 10.03
N ASN A 4 75.47 0.91 9.01
CA ASN A 4 75.99 1.48 7.76
C ASN A 4 74.88 2.30 7.07
N ARG A 5 75.23 3.48 6.55
CA ARG A 5 74.35 4.39 5.80
C ARG A 5 75.11 4.90 4.57
N MET A 6 74.35 5.34 3.56
CA MET A 6 74.82 5.99 2.31
C MET A 6 75.58 5.04 1.34
N VAL A 7 75.57 5.24 0.02
CA VAL A 7 75.26 6.44 -0.80
C VAL A 7 74.29 6.14 -1.96
N THR A 8 73.55 7.18 -2.35
CA THR A 8 72.57 7.34 -3.45
C THR A 8 73.10 7.17 -4.88
N LEU A 9 72.24 6.68 -5.80
CA LEU A 9 72.31 6.93 -7.26
C LEU A 9 70.95 6.63 -7.95
N VAL A 10 70.59 7.16 -9.14
CA VAL A 10 70.22 8.56 -9.44
C VAL A 10 69.23 8.65 -10.65
N LEU A 11 68.29 9.63 -10.66
CA LEU A 11 67.39 10.02 -11.78
C LEU A 11 66.37 8.95 -12.30
N ALA A 12 65.24 9.25 -12.97
CA ALA A 12 64.54 10.52 -13.29
C ALA A 12 63.03 10.32 -13.58
N VAL A 13 62.23 11.34 -13.26
CA VAL A 13 61.06 11.91 -14.00
C VAL A 13 60.06 10.95 -14.70
N CYS A 14 58.80 10.97 -14.24
CA CYS A 14 57.66 11.43 -15.04
C CYS A 14 56.41 11.71 -14.18
N ALA A 15 55.64 12.75 -14.50
CA ALA A 15 54.44 13.13 -13.77
C ALA A 15 53.17 12.55 -14.40
N VAL A 16 52.20 12.16 -13.56
CA VAL A 16 50.80 11.97 -13.96
C VAL A 16 49.92 12.65 -12.91
N LEU A 17 49.07 13.58 -13.34
CA LEU A 17 48.01 14.14 -12.52
C LEU A 17 46.91 13.09 -12.35
N GLY A 18 46.71 12.61 -11.12
CA GLY A 18 45.68 11.63 -10.75
C GLY A 18 44.72 12.22 -9.71
N VAL A 19 43.46 12.43 -10.12
CA VAL A 19 42.36 12.88 -9.25
C VAL A 19 41.98 11.78 -8.26
N GLY A 20 41.62 12.11 -7.01
CA GLY A 20 41.26 11.06 -6.05
C GLY A 20 40.98 11.45 -4.60
N HIS A 21 40.33 12.58 -4.32
CA HIS A 21 39.70 12.76 -3.00
C HIS A 21 38.39 11.95 -2.96
N SER A 22 38.52 10.64 -2.72
CA SER A 22 37.38 9.77 -2.45
C SER A 22 36.78 10.11 -1.09
N ALA A 23 35.77 10.97 -1.07
CA ALA A 23 34.91 11.14 0.09
C ALA A 23 34.14 9.83 0.33
N LEU A 24 34.35 9.21 1.49
CA LEU A 24 33.59 8.04 1.91
C LEU A 24 32.15 8.47 2.19
N ALA A 25 31.24 8.15 1.26
CA ALA A 25 29.81 8.29 1.47
C ALA A 25 29.35 7.29 2.55
N GLY A 26 29.21 7.76 3.79
CA GLY A 26 28.66 6.95 4.88
C GLY A 26 27.21 6.57 4.59
N SER A 27 26.86 5.31 4.80
CA SER A 27 25.49 4.83 4.63
C SER A 27 24.54 5.57 5.58
N ARG A 28 23.42 6.05 5.01
CA ARG A 28 22.27 6.56 5.74
C ARG A 28 21.11 5.60 5.50
N ILE A 29 20.64 4.95 6.56
CA ILE A 29 19.37 4.23 6.58
C ILE A 29 18.39 5.11 7.35
N GLU A 30 17.18 5.22 6.84
CA GLU A 30 16.08 5.91 7.48
C GLU A 30 14.79 5.18 7.09
N THR A 31 13.92 4.94 8.05
CA THR A 31 12.68 4.17 7.87
C THR A 31 11.70 4.69 8.88
N GLU A 32 10.55 5.17 8.41
CA GLU A 32 9.46 5.66 9.24
C GLU A 32 8.19 4.93 8.80
N ILE A 33 7.42 4.44 9.77
CA ILE A 33 6.13 3.79 9.52
C ILE A 33 5.05 4.42 10.41
N PRO A 34 3.80 4.56 9.91
CA PRO A 34 2.66 4.85 10.76
C PRO A 34 2.36 3.65 11.66
N LEU A 35 1.68 3.90 12.78
CA LEU A 35 1.15 2.88 13.68
C LEU A 35 -0.36 2.76 13.47
N VAL A 36 -0.89 1.55 13.39
CA VAL A 36 -2.31 1.28 13.12
C VAL A 36 -3.11 1.38 14.41
N ARG A 37 -4.24 2.10 14.37
CA ARG A 37 -5.17 2.26 15.48
C ARG A 37 -5.86 0.93 15.83
N SER A 38 -5.92 0.56 17.11
CA SER A 38 -6.76 -0.54 17.58
C SER A 38 -8.25 -0.15 17.63
N ALA A 39 -9.17 -1.12 17.58
CA ALA A 39 -10.61 -0.83 17.57
C ALA A 39 -11.06 0.08 18.75
N ASP A 40 -10.52 -0.17 19.94
CA ASP A 40 -10.88 0.50 21.21
C ASP A 40 -10.18 1.85 21.44
N ALA A 41 -9.25 2.26 20.56
CA ALA A 41 -8.56 3.54 20.68
C ALA A 41 -9.42 4.72 20.16
N PRO A 42 -9.17 5.98 20.60
CA PRO A 42 -9.84 7.17 20.06
C PRO A 42 -9.75 7.23 18.54
N THR A 43 -10.81 7.60 17.83
CA THR A 43 -10.84 7.60 16.36
C THR A 43 -9.79 8.52 15.72
N SER A 44 -9.37 9.57 16.42
CA SER A 44 -8.28 10.49 16.05
C SER A 44 -6.88 9.96 16.34
N ALA A 45 -6.74 8.88 17.12
CA ALA A 45 -5.46 8.41 17.63
C ALA A 45 -4.48 8.07 16.49
N ALA A 46 -3.39 8.83 16.42
CA ALA A 46 -2.35 8.67 15.42
C ALA A 46 -0.98 8.47 16.08
N GLY A 47 -0.04 7.96 15.31
CA GLY A 47 1.31 7.73 15.80
C GLY A 47 2.20 7.11 14.74
N LYS A 48 3.49 7.20 14.97
CA LYS A 48 4.52 6.73 14.02
C LYS A 48 5.79 6.36 14.76
N ILE A 49 6.61 5.54 14.12
CA ILE A 49 7.94 5.20 14.62
C ILE A 49 8.97 5.30 13.49
N ARG A 50 10.08 5.97 13.79
CA ARG A 50 11.21 6.19 12.90
C ARG A 50 12.47 5.54 13.45
N TYR A 51 13.15 4.74 12.64
CA TYR A 51 14.53 4.30 12.81
C TYR A 51 15.43 5.10 11.86
N ARG A 52 16.59 5.52 12.34
CA ARG A 52 17.62 6.20 11.55
C ARG A 52 19.00 5.68 11.94
N GLU A 53 19.84 5.39 10.97
CA GLU A 53 21.22 4.95 11.16
C GLU A 53 22.13 5.74 10.21
N ARG A 54 23.15 6.40 10.76
CA ARG A 54 24.10 7.25 10.01
C ARG A 54 25.47 7.20 10.67
N SER A 55 26.50 6.78 9.92
CA SER A 55 27.92 6.96 10.28
C SER A 55 28.27 6.72 11.76
N GLY A 56 27.95 5.54 12.28
CA GLY A 56 28.23 5.16 13.67
C GLY A 56 27.27 5.73 14.71
N ARG A 57 26.08 6.19 14.31
CA ARG A 57 24.98 6.59 15.19
C ARG A 57 23.66 5.96 14.76
N ARG A 58 22.80 5.68 15.73
CA ARG A 58 21.44 5.17 15.56
C ARG A 58 20.47 5.96 16.44
N ASP A 59 19.35 6.36 15.86
CA ASP A 59 18.27 7.10 16.53
C ASP A 59 16.96 6.33 16.31
N VAL A 60 16.15 6.17 17.36
CA VAL A 60 14.74 5.73 17.26
C VAL A 60 13.85 6.78 17.89
N ARG A 61 12.82 7.24 17.16
CA ARG A 61 11.80 8.14 17.69
C ARG A 61 10.43 7.53 17.48
N ALA A 62 9.63 7.44 18.53
CA ALA A 62 8.24 7.01 18.49
C ALA A 62 7.35 8.14 18.99
N GLU A 63 6.31 8.45 18.22
CA GLU A 63 5.35 9.52 18.49
C GLU A 63 3.95 8.91 18.62
N ILE A 64 3.13 9.51 19.48
CA ILE A 64 1.70 9.23 19.65
C ILE A 64 0.98 10.56 19.87
N GLU A 65 -0.11 10.76 19.13
CA GLU A 65 -0.89 12.00 19.12
C GLU A 65 -2.39 11.73 19.13
N ASP A 66 -3.16 12.74 19.52
CA ASP A 66 -4.64 12.74 19.61
C ASP A 66 -5.26 11.57 20.39
N VAL A 67 -4.67 11.28 21.56
CA VAL A 67 -5.12 10.32 22.56
C VAL A 67 -5.29 10.97 23.95
N PRO A 68 -6.16 10.46 24.84
CA PRO A 68 -6.34 11.01 26.18
C PRO A 68 -5.03 11.22 26.94
N VAL A 69 -4.87 12.39 27.56
CA VAL A 69 -3.74 12.74 28.43
C VAL A 69 -3.51 11.67 29.51
N GLY A 70 -2.27 11.21 29.65
CA GLY A 70 -1.89 10.15 30.58
C GLY A 70 -0.58 9.46 30.21
N ASP A 71 -0.20 8.43 30.97
CA ASP A 71 1.05 7.68 30.76
C ASP A 71 0.85 6.48 29.81
N TYR A 72 1.52 6.51 28.67
CA TYR A 72 1.49 5.46 27.64
C TYR A 72 2.78 4.65 27.66
N GLN A 73 2.67 3.34 27.48
CA GLN A 73 3.77 2.40 27.49
C GLN A 73 4.14 2.00 26.05
N LEU A 74 5.38 2.25 25.65
CA LEU A 74 5.93 1.82 24.36
C LEU A 74 6.55 0.43 24.49
N PHE A 75 6.05 -0.53 23.74
CA PHE A 75 6.59 -1.88 23.60
C PHE A 75 7.24 -2.08 22.23
N VAL A 76 8.39 -2.76 22.21
CA VAL A 76 9.12 -3.18 21.01
C VAL A 76 9.52 -4.64 21.19
N GLY A 77 9.06 -5.53 20.30
CA GLY A 77 9.26 -6.98 20.41
C GLY A 77 8.63 -7.57 21.68
N GLY A 78 7.52 -6.98 22.15
CA GLY A 78 6.88 -7.33 23.42
C GLY A 78 7.63 -6.88 24.69
N GLN A 79 8.78 -6.21 24.58
CA GLN A 79 9.51 -5.63 25.72
C GLN A 79 9.16 -4.16 25.92
N LEU A 80 8.89 -3.74 27.15
CA LEU A 80 8.66 -2.33 27.51
C LEU A 80 9.96 -1.54 27.32
N ARG A 81 9.92 -0.49 26.49
CA ARG A 81 11.07 0.40 26.19
C ARG A 81 10.98 1.77 26.84
N ALA A 82 9.78 2.33 26.95
CA ALA A 82 9.55 3.61 27.61
C ALA A 82 8.14 3.69 28.20
N THR A 83 7.98 4.57 29.19
CA THR A 83 6.69 5.14 29.58
C THR A 83 6.75 6.63 29.27
N VAL A 84 5.74 7.16 28.58
CA VAL A 84 5.69 8.51 28.03
C VAL A 84 4.39 9.17 28.46
N ALA A 85 4.51 10.35 29.07
CA ALA A 85 3.35 11.18 29.36
C ALA A 85 2.88 11.86 28.06
N VAL A 86 1.67 11.54 27.63
CA VAL A 86 0.95 12.32 26.61
C VAL A 86 0.34 13.54 27.28
N VAL A 87 0.62 14.72 26.75
CA VAL A 87 0.20 16.01 27.30
C VAL A 87 -0.62 16.82 26.29
N ALA A 88 -1.47 17.73 26.78
CA ALA A 88 -2.21 18.65 25.92
C ALA A 88 -1.28 19.73 25.33
N VAL A 89 -1.41 19.96 24.03
CA VAL A 89 -0.63 20.95 23.26
C VAL A 89 -1.58 21.78 22.38
N PRO A 90 -1.18 22.98 21.89
CA PRO A 90 -1.98 23.72 20.92
C PRO A 90 -2.17 22.89 19.63
N GLY A 91 -3.40 22.41 19.41
CA GLY A 91 -3.76 21.58 18.25
C GLY A 91 -4.20 20.16 18.60
N GLY A 92 -3.95 19.67 19.83
CA GLY A 92 -4.31 18.29 20.21
C GLY A 92 -3.60 17.81 21.47
N THR A 93 -3.11 16.57 21.43
CA THR A 93 -2.29 15.97 22.48
C THR A 93 -1.09 15.26 21.87
N GLU A 94 0.08 15.31 22.50
CA GLU A 94 1.32 14.70 21.96
C GLU A 94 2.10 13.98 23.07
N GLY A 95 2.74 12.87 22.71
CA GLY A 95 3.77 12.19 23.50
C GLY A 95 4.86 11.61 22.60
N GLU A 96 6.12 11.72 23.04
CA GLU A 96 7.30 11.28 22.29
C GLU A 96 8.28 10.46 23.15
N ALA A 97 8.82 9.39 22.59
CA ALA A 97 10.06 8.74 23.08
C ALA A 97 11.17 8.86 22.04
N GLU A 98 12.34 9.37 22.45
CA GLU A 98 13.55 9.40 21.61
C GLU A 98 14.71 8.63 22.28
N PHE A 99 15.17 7.59 21.58
CA PHE A 99 16.27 6.72 21.95
C PHE A 99 17.46 6.97 21.03
N ARG A 100 18.67 6.96 21.60
CA ARG A 100 19.90 7.27 20.86
C ARG A 100 21.09 6.38 21.26
N ASP A 101 21.88 6.02 20.25
CA ASP A 101 23.17 5.33 20.39
C ASP A 101 24.20 5.99 19.44
N PRO A 102 25.32 6.55 19.93
CA PRO A 102 25.69 6.72 21.34
C PRO A 102 24.78 7.75 22.04
N VAL A 103 24.41 7.46 23.29
CA VAL A 103 23.47 8.28 24.08
C VAL A 103 23.98 9.71 24.31
N GLU A 104 23.08 10.68 24.19
CA GLU A 104 23.32 12.10 24.49
C GLU A 104 22.65 12.50 25.83
N PRO A 105 23.14 13.53 26.54
CA PRO A 105 22.53 13.98 27.79
C PRO A 105 21.05 14.32 27.62
N GLY A 106 20.19 13.70 28.43
CA GLY A 106 18.73 13.88 28.37
C GLY A 106 18.01 13.03 27.31
N LYS A 107 18.69 12.09 26.64
CA LYS A 107 18.08 11.08 25.77
C LYS A 107 18.14 9.69 26.38
N ILE A 108 17.24 8.80 25.94
CA ILE A 108 17.23 7.39 26.36
C ILE A 108 18.30 6.64 25.55
N LEU A 109 18.99 5.65 26.12
CA LEU A 109 19.91 4.80 25.36
C LEU A 109 19.14 3.88 24.40
N LEU A 110 19.57 3.81 23.14
CA LEU A 110 19.06 2.82 22.17
C LEU A 110 19.81 1.50 22.30
N ASP A 111 19.33 0.63 23.20
CA ASP A 111 19.91 -0.71 23.46
C ASP A 111 19.30 -1.83 22.61
N PHE A 112 18.41 -1.49 21.66
CA PHE A 112 17.66 -2.44 20.84
C PHE A 112 17.74 -2.11 19.34
N ASP A 113 17.25 -3.04 18.52
CA ASP A 113 17.02 -2.87 17.09
C ASP A 113 15.52 -3.05 16.83
N PRO A 114 14.78 -2.01 16.41
CA PRO A 114 13.34 -2.15 16.17
C PRO A 114 13.04 -3.04 14.95
N ARG A 115 14.00 -3.22 14.03
CA ARG A 115 13.75 -3.82 12.71
C ARG A 115 13.32 -5.28 12.82
N GLY A 116 12.18 -5.61 12.20
CA GLY A 116 11.55 -6.92 12.26
C GLY A 116 10.81 -7.20 13.57
N GLN A 117 10.55 -6.19 14.41
CA GLN A 117 9.84 -6.35 15.68
C GLN A 117 8.49 -5.63 15.66
N SER A 118 7.52 -6.22 16.38
CA SER A 118 6.24 -5.57 16.64
C SER A 118 6.41 -4.36 17.56
N ILE A 119 5.72 -3.28 17.21
CA ILE A 119 5.70 -2.01 17.93
C ILE A 119 4.28 -1.80 18.45
N ALA A 120 4.13 -1.46 19.73
CA ALA A 120 2.82 -1.20 20.31
C ALA A 120 2.87 -0.10 21.38
N TRP A 121 1.98 0.88 21.27
CA TRP A 121 1.62 1.79 22.35
C TRP A 121 0.49 1.18 23.18
N ARG A 122 0.62 1.21 24.51
CA ARG A 122 -0.42 0.73 25.44
C ARG A 122 -0.83 1.77 26.47
N PHE A 123 -2.11 1.81 26.81
CA PHE A 123 -2.67 2.60 27.89
C PHE A 123 -3.43 1.69 28.85
N ASN A 124 -3.12 1.74 30.15
CA ASN A 124 -3.69 0.85 31.17
C ASN A 124 -3.66 -0.65 30.80
N GLY A 125 -2.63 -1.09 30.07
CA GLY A 125 -2.45 -2.47 29.60
C GLY A 125 -3.12 -2.81 28.26
N VAL A 126 -4.00 -1.96 27.72
CA VAL A 126 -4.68 -2.14 26.43
C VAL A 126 -3.82 -1.56 25.30
N THR A 127 -3.67 -2.26 24.17
CA THR A 127 -3.00 -1.71 22.97
C THR A 127 -3.86 -0.64 22.31
N VAL A 128 -3.28 0.53 22.08
CA VAL A 128 -3.93 1.71 21.47
C VAL A 128 -3.52 1.85 20.00
N LEU A 129 -2.21 1.77 19.73
CA LEU A 129 -1.65 1.78 18.37
C LEU A 129 -0.62 0.65 18.24
N SER A 130 -0.51 0.02 17.07
CA SER A 130 0.53 -0.99 16.80
C SER A 130 0.86 -1.15 15.32
N ASN A 131 2.09 -1.58 15.00
CA ASN A 131 2.48 -2.05 13.67
C ASN A 131 3.78 -2.87 13.76
N ASP A 132 4.10 -3.67 12.75
CA ASP A 132 5.39 -4.37 12.67
C ASP A 132 6.44 -3.50 11.97
N PHE A 133 7.59 -3.29 12.62
CA PHE A 133 8.67 -2.52 12.02
C PHE A 133 9.39 -3.36 10.95
N PRO A 134 9.65 -2.84 9.74
CA PRO A 134 10.26 -3.62 8.66
C PRO A 134 11.65 -4.20 9.00
N ALA A 135 11.93 -5.42 8.56
CA ALA A 135 13.18 -6.14 8.83
C ALA A 135 14.39 -5.56 8.06
N PRO A 136 15.65 -5.72 8.55
CA PRO A 136 16.82 -5.16 7.88
C PRO A 136 16.97 -5.68 6.44
N GLY A 137 16.84 -4.78 5.46
CA GLY A 137 16.85 -5.11 4.03
C GLY A 137 15.62 -4.63 3.25
N SER A 138 14.56 -4.20 3.93
CA SER A 138 13.32 -3.66 3.35
C SER A 138 13.32 -2.13 3.12
N GLY A 139 14.48 -1.48 3.18
CA GLY A 139 14.58 -0.03 3.36
C GLY A 139 14.30 0.80 2.11
N GLY A 140 13.15 1.49 2.07
CA GLY A 140 12.89 2.64 1.22
C GLY A 140 12.49 3.85 2.07
N SER A 141 13.36 4.86 2.17
CA SER A 141 13.04 6.10 2.88
C SER A 141 12.30 7.07 1.94
N PRO A 142 11.14 7.64 2.33
CA PRO A 142 10.59 8.79 1.62
C PRO A 142 11.51 10.00 1.85
N GLY A 143 11.82 10.77 0.80
CA GLY A 143 12.89 11.78 0.89
C GLY A 143 13.11 12.65 -0.35
N ASN A 144 12.07 13.40 -0.72
CA ASN A 144 11.99 14.65 -1.53
C ASN A 144 12.96 14.93 -2.71
N ALA A 145 12.44 15.68 -3.69
CA ALA A 145 13.02 16.03 -4.97
C ALA A 145 14.47 16.57 -4.93
N GLY A 146 15.35 15.88 -5.67
CA GLY A 146 16.63 16.39 -6.14
C GLY A 146 16.93 15.72 -7.48
N SER A 147 16.89 16.48 -8.56
CA SER A 147 17.22 15.97 -9.89
C SER A 147 18.73 15.79 -10.02
N ASP A 148 19.23 14.55 -10.02
CA ASP A 148 20.41 14.16 -10.78
C ASP A 148 20.46 12.65 -11.05
N ASP A 149 20.96 12.29 -12.24
CA ASP A 149 20.92 10.92 -12.78
C ASP A 149 22.15 10.10 -12.36
N SER A 150 21.94 8.99 -11.64
CA SER A 150 22.81 7.81 -11.77
C SER A 150 22.21 6.52 -11.18
N SER A 151 21.97 5.55 -12.06
CA SER A 151 21.81 4.11 -11.74
C SER A 151 20.69 3.68 -10.77
N PHE A 152 19.42 3.81 -11.18
CA PHE A 152 18.39 2.88 -10.70
C PHE A 152 18.73 1.45 -11.16
N ALA A 153 19.18 0.61 -10.23
CA ALA A 153 19.40 -0.81 -10.46
C ALA A 153 18.09 -1.51 -10.80
N SER A 154 18.12 -2.47 -11.73
CA SER A 154 16.95 -3.30 -12.01
C SER A 154 16.68 -4.21 -10.81
N GLN A 155 15.54 -4.05 -10.13
CA GLN A 155 15.17 -4.98 -9.06
C GLN A 155 14.45 -6.20 -9.65
N LYS A 156 14.60 -7.36 -8.99
CA LYS A 156 13.91 -8.60 -9.33
C LYS A 156 13.49 -9.30 -8.04
N SER A 157 12.18 -9.38 -7.82
CA SER A 157 11.58 -10.10 -6.69
C SER A 157 10.84 -11.32 -7.19
N GLN A 158 10.72 -12.34 -6.33
CA GLN A 158 10.03 -13.60 -6.63
C GLN A 158 9.20 -14.00 -5.42
N GLY A 159 7.94 -14.37 -5.67
CA GLY A 159 7.05 -14.99 -4.69
C GLY A 159 6.62 -16.38 -5.19
N ILE A 160 6.21 -17.22 -4.25
CA ILE A 160 5.66 -18.56 -4.51
C ILE A 160 4.24 -18.57 -3.96
N PHE A 161 3.30 -19.14 -4.70
CA PHE A 161 1.94 -19.31 -4.22
C PHE A 161 1.84 -20.53 -3.30
N SER A 162 1.13 -20.34 -2.18
CA SER A 162 0.67 -21.38 -1.27
C SER A 162 -0.61 -22.03 -1.84
N PRO A 163 -0.73 -23.36 -1.90
CA PRO A 163 -1.98 -24.03 -2.23
C PRO A 163 -2.98 -23.90 -1.08
N SER A 164 -4.23 -23.51 -1.39
CA SER A 164 -5.36 -23.53 -0.44
C SER A 164 -5.81 -24.95 -0.11
N GLY A 165 -5.64 -25.88 -1.06
CA GLY A 165 -6.03 -27.29 -0.97
C GLY A 165 -7.03 -27.75 -2.04
N ASN A 166 -7.75 -26.82 -2.69
CA ASN A 166 -8.82 -27.16 -3.66
C ASN A 166 -8.31 -27.82 -4.95
N ASP A 167 -7.14 -27.41 -5.46
CA ASP A 167 -6.40 -28.12 -6.50
C ASP A 167 -4.99 -28.47 -5.98
N THR A 168 -4.84 -29.69 -5.48
CA THR A 168 -3.54 -30.18 -4.95
C THR A 168 -2.46 -30.35 -6.02
N GLY A 169 -2.82 -30.27 -7.31
CA GLY A 169 -1.88 -30.22 -8.43
C GLY A 169 -1.33 -28.81 -8.67
N ALA A 170 -2.12 -27.78 -8.35
CA ALA A 170 -1.81 -26.38 -8.63
C ALA A 170 -0.54 -25.89 -7.92
N ARG A 171 0.25 -25.11 -8.67
CA ARG A 171 1.47 -24.42 -8.21
C ARG A 171 1.61 -23.12 -8.96
N GLY A 172 1.89 -22.03 -8.24
CA GLY A 172 2.14 -20.72 -8.80
C GLY A 172 3.49 -20.14 -8.39
N SER A 173 4.02 -19.27 -9.24
CA SER A 173 5.12 -18.36 -8.88
C SER A 173 4.89 -17.00 -9.52
N LEU A 174 5.16 -15.93 -8.78
CA LEU A 174 5.17 -14.56 -9.29
C LEU A 174 6.60 -14.04 -9.39
N MET A 175 6.85 -13.19 -10.36
CA MET A 175 8.10 -12.49 -10.57
C MET A 175 7.83 -11.05 -10.95
N ILE A 176 8.36 -10.14 -10.14
CA ILE A 176 8.30 -8.70 -10.37
C ILE A 176 9.68 -8.25 -10.82
N LYS A 177 9.74 -7.46 -11.90
CA LYS A 177 10.95 -6.78 -12.35
C LYS A 177 10.66 -5.30 -12.50
N SER A 178 11.45 -4.45 -11.84
CA SER A 178 11.27 -3.01 -11.91
C SER A 178 12.56 -2.29 -12.29
N LYS A 179 12.44 -1.14 -12.96
CA LYS A 179 13.53 -0.22 -13.27
C LYS A 179 12.97 1.17 -13.58
N LYS A 180 13.24 2.16 -12.72
CA LYS A 180 12.53 3.46 -12.74
C LYS A 180 11.00 3.20 -12.71
N SER A 181 10.19 4.03 -13.37
CA SER A 181 8.73 3.83 -13.53
C SER A 181 8.31 2.64 -14.42
N LYS A 182 9.24 1.76 -14.83
CA LYS A 182 8.91 0.57 -15.62
C LYS A 182 8.84 -0.67 -14.75
N ALA A 183 7.72 -1.36 -14.81
CA ALA A 183 7.48 -2.61 -14.11
C ALA A 183 6.97 -3.70 -15.08
N ASP A 184 7.42 -4.93 -14.83
CA ASP A 184 6.92 -6.16 -15.42
C ASP A 184 6.52 -7.11 -14.29
N LEU A 185 5.24 -7.45 -14.19
CA LEU A 185 4.74 -8.57 -13.38
C LEU A 185 4.57 -9.78 -14.28
N ARG A 186 5.02 -10.94 -13.82
CA ARG A 186 4.77 -12.22 -14.48
C ARG A 186 4.33 -13.24 -13.45
N ILE A 187 3.22 -13.91 -13.74
CA ILE A 187 2.72 -15.04 -12.96
C ILE A 187 2.82 -16.29 -13.86
N ASP A 188 3.57 -17.30 -13.41
CA ASP A 188 3.63 -18.62 -14.04
C ASP A 188 2.87 -19.62 -13.17
N LEU A 189 1.82 -20.23 -13.75
CA LEU A 189 0.95 -21.20 -13.08
C LEU A 189 1.07 -22.58 -13.75
N SER A 190 0.99 -23.64 -12.96
CA SER A 190 1.12 -25.01 -13.45
C SER A 190 0.39 -26.03 -12.57
N GLY A 191 -0.01 -27.14 -13.17
CA GLY A 191 -0.72 -28.23 -12.48
C GLY A 191 -2.23 -28.01 -12.36
N LEU A 192 -2.76 -26.94 -12.96
CA LEU A 192 -4.19 -26.59 -12.98
C LEU A 192 -5.00 -27.62 -13.80
N ASP A 193 -6.27 -27.86 -13.43
CA ASP A 193 -7.22 -28.58 -14.28
C ASP A 193 -7.47 -27.78 -15.58
N ARG A 194 -7.15 -28.40 -16.71
CA ARG A 194 -7.33 -27.85 -18.06
C ARG A 194 -8.79 -27.69 -18.50
N ASN A 195 -9.74 -28.25 -17.75
CA ASN A 195 -11.18 -28.16 -18.03
C ASN A 195 -11.88 -27.07 -17.21
N LYS A 196 -11.22 -26.53 -16.17
CA LYS A 196 -11.74 -25.43 -15.34
C LYS A 196 -11.35 -24.07 -15.90
N THR A 197 -12.18 -23.08 -15.58
CA THR A 197 -11.85 -21.65 -15.70
C THR A 197 -11.36 -21.16 -14.34
N TYR A 198 -10.36 -20.27 -14.34
CA TYR A 198 -9.81 -19.68 -13.13
C TYR A 198 -9.83 -18.16 -13.22
N THR A 199 -10.05 -17.52 -12.08
CA THR A 199 -10.01 -16.06 -11.92
C THR A 199 -8.78 -15.69 -11.10
N MET A 200 -7.98 -14.75 -11.58
CA MET A 200 -6.91 -14.11 -10.79
C MET A 200 -7.48 -12.86 -10.15
N ILE A 201 -7.52 -12.83 -8.82
CA ILE A 201 -7.83 -11.66 -7.99
C ILE A 201 -6.53 -11.03 -7.48
N VAL A 202 -6.50 -9.70 -7.40
CA VAL A 202 -5.39 -8.93 -6.81
C VAL A 202 -5.97 -7.86 -5.89
N ASP A 203 -5.52 -7.84 -4.63
CA ASP A 203 -6.03 -6.94 -3.58
C ASP A 203 -7.58 -6.88 -3.52
N GLY A 204 -8.24 -8.03 -3.71
CA GLY A 204 -9.70 -8.16 -3.69
C GLY A 204 -10.44 -7.93 -5.02
N MET A 205 -9.78 -7.48 -6.10
CA MET A 205 -10.45 -7.27 -7.40
C MET A 205 -10.10 -8.34 -8.44
N GLU A 206 -11.07 -8.76 -9.27
CA GLU A 206 -10.78 -9.56 -10.46
C GLU A 206 -9.86 -8.81 -11.43
N LEU A 207 -8.65 -9.36 -11.64
CA LEU A 207 -7.68 -8.88 -12.61
C LEU A 207 -7.81 -9.58 -13.96
N VAL A 208 -8.05 -10.90 -13.98
CA VAL A 208 -8.28 -11.66 -15.23
C VAL A 208 -8.83 -13.08 -15.02
N THR A 209 -9.92 -13.39 -15.72
CA THR A 209 -10.42 -14.77 -15.93
C THR A 209 -9.74 -15.46 -17.13
N PHE A 210 -9.36 -16.74 -16.99
CA PHE A 210 -8.74 -17.55 -18.06
C PHE A 210 -8.96 -19.07 -17.93
N THR A 211 -8.86 -19.80 -19.05
CA THR A 211 -8.76 -21.28 -19.07
C THR A 211 -7.30 -21.71 -19.29
N PRO A 212 -6.76 -22.70 -18.54
CA PRO A 212 -5.39 -23.16 -18.73
C PRO A 212 -5.16 -23.84 -20.08
N LYS A 213 -3.90 -23.91 -20.52
CA LYS A 213 -3.53 -24.73 -21.70
C LYS A 213 -3.76 -26.21 -21.40
N LYS A 214 -3.90 -27.03 -22.45
CA LYS A 214 -4.03 -28.52 -22.37
C LYS A 214 -2.99 -29.24 -21.48
N SER A 215 -1.87 -28.58 -21.18
CA SER A 215 -0.80 -29.04 -20.28
C SER A 215 -0.97 -28.62 -18.81
N GLY A 216 -2.12 -28.08 -18.41
CA GLY A 216 -2.39 -27.56 -17.07
C GLY A 216 -1.54 -26.35 -16.69
N LYS A 217 -1.18 -25.51 -17.68
CA LYS A 217 -0.29 -24.34 -17.49
C LYS A 217 -0.91 -23.06 -17.99
N ALA A 218 -0.75 -22.00 -17.22
CA ALA A 218 -1.09 -20.63 -17.61
C ALA A 218 0.11 -19.70 -17.35
N LYS A 219 0.11 -18.56 -18.04
CA LYS A 219 1.10 -17.51 -17.84
C LYS A 219 0.43 -16.17 -18.06
N LEU A 220 0.43 -15.35 -17.03
CA LEU A 220 -0.04 -13.98 -17.07
C LEU A 220 1.18 -13.05 -17.11
N GLN A 221 1.12 -12.02 -17.93
CA GLN A 221 2.23 -11.06 -18.09
C GLN A 221 1.65 -9.66 -18.18
N PHE A 222 1.99 -8.82 -17.21
CA PHE A 222 1.53 -7.44 -17.09
C PHE A 222 2.73 -6.49 -17.22
N SER A 223 2.54 -5.27 -17.73
CA SER A 223 3.61 -4.28 -17.83
C SER A 223 3.10 -2.85 -17.88
N THR A 224 3.82 -1.93 -17.22
CA THR A 224 3.54 -0.48 -17.33
C THR A 224 3.95 0.09 -18.70
N SER A 225 4.55 -0.74 -19.56
CA SER A 225 4.78 -0.50 -20.98
C SER A 225 4.16 -1.63 -21.79
N ALA A 226 2.86 -1.86 -21.57
CA ALA A 226 2.08 -2.89 -22.25
C ALA A 226 2.13 -2.77 -23.79
N ASN A 227 1.93 -3.91 -24.42
CA ASN A 227 1.76 -4.09 -25.86
C ASN A 227 0.89 -5.33 -26.05
N GLY A 228 0.38 -5.63 -27.25
CA GLY A 228 -0.56 -6.75 -27.48
C GLY A 228 -0.12 -8.18 -27.11
N LYS A 229 1.00 -8.37 -26.38
CA LYS A 229 1.46 -9.62 -25.76
C LYS A 229 1.55 -9.56 -24.22
N LYS A 230 1.29 -8.41 -23.60
CA LYS A 230 1.27 -8.18 -22.15
C LYS A 230 0.05 -7.32 -21.81
N LEU A 231 -0.64 -7.66 -20.73
CA LEU A 231 -1.70 -6.83 -20.17
C LEU A 231 -1.09 -5.53 -19.57
N PRO A 232 -1.88 -4.45 -19.41
CA PRO A 232 -1.50 -3.31 -18.58
C PRO A 232 -1.04 -3.77 -17.18
N LEU A 233 -0.06 -3.09 -16.60
CA LEU A 233 0.20 -3.13 -15.16
C LEU A 233 -0.03 -1.72 -14.64
N ASP A 234 -1.14 -1.57 -13.95
CA ASP A 234 -1.75 -0.32 -13.46
C ASP A 234 -2.00 -0.37 -11.95
N PHE A 235 -1.30 -1.27 -11.25
CA PHE A 235 -1.16 -1.33 -9.79
C PHE A 235 0.32 -1.47 -9.41
N ASP A 236 0.69 -1.21 -8.14
CA ASP A 236 1.99 -1.64 -7.61
C ASP A 236 1.91 -3.10 -7.17
N PRO A 237 2.49 -4.06 -7.92
CA PRO A 237 2.46 -5.46 -7.54
C PRO A 237 3.35 -5.76 -6.33
N ALA A 238 4.08 -4.80 -5.76
CA ALA A 238 5.16 -5.06 -4.83
C ALA A 238 4.73 -5.59 -3.45
N GLN A 239 3.51 -5.27 -3.02
CA GLN A 239 2.92 -5.68 -1.74
C GLN A 239 1.54 -6.34 -1.89
N ALA A 240 1.03 -6.43 -3.13
CA ALA A 240 -0.31 -6.92 -3.40
C ALA A 240 -0.51 -8.39 -2.96
N THR A 241 -1.73 -8.71 -2.51
CA THR A 241 -2.21 -10.09 -2.43
C THR A 241 -2.61 -10.57 -3.83
N PHE A 242 -2.43 -11.86 -4.08
CA PHE A 242 -2.78 -12.53 -5.32
C PHE A 242 -3.52 -13.81 -4.97
N GLU A 243 -4.73 -13.94 -5.47
CA GLU A 243 -5.57 -15.11 -5.24
C GLU A 243 -5.96 -15.68 -6.60
N LEU A 244 -5.85 -17.00 -6.74
CA LEU A 244 -6.37 -17.72 -7.88
C LEU A 244 -7.58 -18.52 -7.41
N LEU A 245 -8.75 -18.25 -7.96
CA LEU A 245 -9.98 -18.97 -7.65
C LEU A 245 -10.41 -19.86 -8.82
N ASP A 246 -11.20 -20.88 -8.53
CA ASP A 246 -12.05 -21.57 -9.50
C ASP A 246 -13.50 -21.68 -8.97
N ASP A 247 -14.36 -22.43 -9.67
CA ASP A 247 -15.76 -22.67 -9.29
C ASP A 247 -15.98 -23.31 -7.91
N SER A 248 -14.92 -23.75 -7.25
CA SER A 248 -14.89 -24.36 -5.92
C SER A 248 -14.26 -23.45 -4.85
N GLY A 249 -13.87 -22.21 -5.20
CA GLY A 249 -13.25 -21.21 -4.32
C GLY A 249 -11.75 -21.05 -4.54
N ALA A 250 -11.04 -20.51 -3.55
CA ALA A 250 -9.60 -20.25 -3.64
C ALA A 250 -8.79 -21.52 -3.93
N VAL A 251 -7.75 -21.41 -4.76
CA VAL A 251 -6.88 -22.50 -5.25
C VAL A 251 -5.41 -22.25 -4.92
N LEU A 252 -4.95 -21.01 -5.10
CA LEU A 252 -3.58 -20.57 -4.81
C LEU A 252 -3.60 -19.15 -4.26
N GLU A 253 -2.83 -18.88 -3.21
CA GLU A 253 -2.69 -17.57 -2.58
C GLU A 253 -1.21 -17.14 -2.54
N ALA A 254 -0.91 -15.85 -2.73
CA ALA A 254 0.43 -15.30 -2.53
C ALA A 254 0.37 -13.83 -2.12
N THR A 255 1.22 -13.42 -1.18
CA THR A 255 1.56 -11.99 -1.01
C THR A 255 2.87 -11.71 -1.73
N ALA A 256 2.90 -10.69 -2.58
CA ALA A 256 4.15 -10.20 -3.11
C ALA A 256 4.98 -9.53 -2.01
N ASN A 257 6.24 -9.95 -1.88
CA ASN A 257 7.21 -9.38 -0.96
C ASN A 257 8.35 -8.76 -1.77
N ALA A 258 8.07 -7.64 -2.44
CA ALA A 258 9.02 -6.86 -3.21
C ALA A 258 9.15 -5.43 -2.67
N THR A 259 10.24 -4.74 -3.01
CA THR A 259 10.34 -3.29 -2.77
C THR A 259 9.29 -2.57 -3.63
N PRO A 260 8.47 -1.68 -3.04
CA PRO A 260 7.58 -0.79 -3.79
C PRO A 260 8.31 -0.06 -4.91
N ILE A 261 7.66 0.07 -6.06
CA ILE A 261 8.33 0.49 -7.29
C ILE A 261 8.37 2.01 -7.32
N GLY A 262 9.44 2.56 -6.71
CA GLY A 262 9.69 3.99 -6.61
C GLY A 262 9.63 4.69 -7.98
N GLY A 263 8.58 5.49 -8.18
CA GLY A 263 8.34 6.20 -9.45
C GLY A 263 6.89 6.23 -9.94
N GLY A 264 5.89 6.12 -9.05
CA GLY A 264 4.51 6.48 -9.39
C GLY A 264 3.72 5.43 -10.17
N ILE A 265 3.90 4.13 -9.87
CA ILE A 265 2.85 3.13 -10.17
C ILE A 265 1.85 3.01 -9.02
N ASP A 266 1.59 4.14 -8.38
CA ASP A 266 0.42 4.35 -7.51
C ASP A 266 -0.78 4.77 -8.39
N ALA A 267 -0.97 4.02 -9.47
CA ALA A 267 -2.14 4.11 -10.31
C ALA A 267 -3.26 3.36 -9.56
N PRO A 268 -4.42 4.00 -9.33
CA PRO A 268 -5.53 3.28 -8.75
C PRO A 268 -6.01 2.23 -9.74
N GLN A 269 -6.20 0.99 -9.27
CA GLN A 269 -7.04 0.03 -9.98
C GLN A 269 -8.43 0.65 -10.05
N ARG A 270 -8.95 0.86 -11.26
CA ARG A 270 -10.25 1.50 -11.49
C ARG A 270 -11.15 0.55 -12.24
N GLN A 271 -12.22 0.11 -11.58
CA GLN A 271 -13.26 -0.70 -12.19
C GLN A 271 -14.53 0.13 -12.29
N LYS A 272 -14.86 0.55 -13.51
CA LYS A 272 -16.11 1.24 -13.85
C LYS A 272 -17.16 0.22 -14.27
N LEU A 273 -18.31 0.24 -13.61
CA LEU A 273 -19.41 -0.70 -13.77
C LEU A 273 -20.68 0.07 -14.16
N PRO A 274 -21.16 -0.06 -15.40
CA PRO A 274 -22.40 0.60 -15.81
C PRO A 274 -23.58 -0.02 -15.08
N MET A 275 -24.42 0.81 -14.47
CA MET A 275 -25.61 0.34 -13.76
C MET A 275 -26.76 0.12 -14.75
N ALA A 276 -27.47 -1.00 -14.60
CA ALA A 276 -28.62 -1.32 -15.44
C ALA A 276 -29.80 -0.41 -15.09
N SER A 277 -30.29 0.36 -16.08
CA SER A 277 -31.49 1.18 -15.94
C SER A 277 -32.75 0.31 -15.86
N SER A 278 -33.67 0.68 -14.98
CA SER A 278 -35.03 0.11 -14.90
C SER A 278 -35.99 0.68 -15.95
N GLY A 279 -35.61 1.77 -16.62
CA GLY A 279 -36.50 2.58 -17.46
C GLY A 279 -37.39 3.56 -16.68
N ALA A 280 -37.15 3.77 -15.38
CA ALA A 280 -37.81 4.83 -14.60
C ALA A 280 -37.43 6.25 -15.08
N ASP A 281 -36.23 6.39 -15.63
CA ASP A 281 -35.77 7.54 -16.41
C ASP A 281 -35.33 7.03 -17.79
N SER A 282 -35.65 7.77 -18.85
CA SER A 282 -35.49 7.31 -20.25
C SER A 282 -34.16 7.68 -20.89
N ASP A 283 -33.52 8.71 -20.36
CA ASP A 283 -32.32 9.36 -20.87
C ASP A 283 -31.19 9.33 -19.85
N GLY A 284 -31.50 9.18 -18.56
CA GLY A 284 -30.51 9.04 -17.52
C GLY A 284 -29.67 7.75 -17.58
N HIS A 285 -28.42 7.86 -17.14
CA HIS A 285 -27.46 6.78 -16.97
C HIS A 285 -26.75 6.88 -15.62
N ALA A 286 -26.24 5.74 -15.14
CA ALA A 286 -25.49 5.69 -13.88
C ALA A 286 -24.32 4.70 -13.96
N GLU A 287 -23.30 4.98 -13.16
CA GLU A 287 -22.08 4.19 -13.06
C GLU A 287 -21.66 4.05 -11.60
N ALA A 288 -21.19 2.85 -11.24
CA ALA A 288 -20.46 2.61 -10.01
C ALA A 288 -18.97 2.47 -10.35
N GLU A 289 -18.07 3.15 -9.63
CA GLU A 289 -16.62 3.01 -9.79
C GLU A 289 -15.94 2.57 -8.50
N ILE A 290 -15.28 1.41 -8.52
CA ILE A 290 -14.39 0.97 -7.45
C ILE A 290 -12.97 1.43 -7.77
N ARG A 291 -12.27 2.02 -6.79
CA ARG A 291 -10.88 2.46 -6.92
C ARG A 291 -10.02 1.94 -5.78
N ALA A 292 -9.13 1.01 -6.03
CA ALA A 292 -8.16 0.54 -5.02
C ALA A 292 -6.76 1.13 -5.26
N ARG A 293 -6.11 1.55 -4.18
CA ARG A 293 -4.76 2.12 -4.15
C ARG A 293 -4.02 1.54 -2.93
N GLY A 294 -3.49 0.33 -3.09
CA GLY A 294 -2.96 -0.45 -1.96
C GLY A 294 -4.08 -0.71 -0.93
N ALA A 295 -3.86 -0.36 0.32
CA ALA A 295 -4.85 -0.52 1.40
C ALA A 295 -5.98 0.52 1.40
N ARG A 296 -5.95 1.52 0.50
CA ARG A 296 -7.05 2.48 0.34
C ARG A 296 -8.03 1.99 -0.71
N LEU A 297 -9.32 1.97 -0.36
CA LEU A 297 -10.43 1.67 -1.24
C LEU A 297 -11.35 2.89 -1.29
N ASP A 298 -11.53 3.48 -2.46
CA ASP A 298 -12.58 4.45 -2.76
C ASP A 298 -13.70 3.75 -3.54
N PHE A 299 -14.95 4.14 -3.30
CA PHE A 299 -16.12 3.69 -4.05
C PHE A 299 -16.96 4.89 -4.44
N GLN A 300 -17.38 4.98 -5.70
CA GLN A 300 -18.17 6.09 -6.22
C GLN A 300 -19.45 5.57 -6.86
N VAL A 301 -20.55 6.31 -6.66
CA VAL A 301 -21.79 6.15 -7.42
C VAL A 301 -22.15 7.49 -8.05
N GLU A 302 -22.34 7.49 -9.36
CA GLU A 302 -22.66 8.66 -10.17
C GLU A 302 -23.92 8.40 -11.00
N ALA A 303 -24.80 9.41 -11.09
CA ALA A 303 -25.94 9.43 -12.01
C ALA A 303 -25.96 10.74 -12.79
N GLU A 304 -26.19 10.65 -14.09
CA GLU A 304 -26.24 11.77 -15.04
C GLU A 304 -27.53 11.72 -15.86
N ASP A 305 -27.96 12.89 -16.33
CA ASP A 305 -29.15 13.08 -17.18
C ASP A 305 -30.47 12.51 -16.60
N VAL A 306 -30.54 12.38 -15.27
CA VAL A 306 -31.76 12.06 -14.51
C VAL A 306 -32.43 13.30 -13.92
N ALA A 307 -33.72 13.23 -13.60
CA ALA A 307 -34.43 14.33 -12.96
C ALA A 307 -33.75 14.84 -11.66
N THR A 308 -33.56 16.15 -11.50
CA THR A 308 -32.95 16.74 -10.29
C THR A 308 -33.69 16.39 -8.99
N GLY A 309 -32.96 16.38 -7.89
CA GLY A 309 -33.46 16.05 -6.55
C GLY A 309 -32.60 14.99 -5.87
N ASP A 310 -33.06 14.54 -4.70
CA ASP A 310 -32.33 13.57 -3.89
C ASP A 310 -32.76 12.13 -4.22
N TYR A 311 -31.77 11.24 -4.30
CA TYR A 311 -31.91 9.79 -4.48
C TYR A 311 -31.21 9.08 -3.32
N GLU A 312 -31.73 7.95 -2.87
CA GLU A 312 -31.04 7.06 -1.95
C GLU A 312 -30.06 6.17 -2.73
N VAL A 313 -28.81 6.10 -2.29
CA VAL A 313 -27.89 5.02 -2.69
C VAL A 313 -28.02 3.92 -1.67
N ARG A 314 -28.32 2.71 -2.14
CA ARG A 314 -28.45 1.51 -1.31
C ARG A 314 -27.42 0.46 -1.66
N VAL A 315 -26.96 -0.26 -0.64
CA VAL A 315 -26.10 -1.45 -0.76
C VAL A 315 -26.78 -2.58 0.02
N ASP A 316 -27.06 -3.69 -0.65
CA ASP A 316 -27.84 -4.82 -0.13
C ASP A 316 -29.17 -4.41 0.56
N GLY A 317 -29.80 -3.37 0.00
CA GLY A 317 -31.06 -2.79 0.49
C GLY A 317 -30.94 -1.82 1.67
N ALA A 318 -29.76 -1.66 2.27
CA ALA A 318 -29.51 -0.64 3.29
C ALA A 318 -29.15 0.70 2.63
N VAL A 319 -29.76 1.80 3.08
CA VAL A 319 -29.41 3.17 2.60
C VAL A 319 -28.06 3.57 3.20
N VAL A 320 -27.07 3.78 2.33
CA VAL A 320 -25.70 4.19 2.72
C VAL A 320 -25.42 5.67 2.49
N ALA A 321 -26.12 6.30 1.54
CA ALA A 321 -25.97 7.74 1.27
C ALA A 321 -27.18 8.36 0.58
N LEU A 322 -27.18 9.69 0.52
CA LEU A 322 -28.05 10.50 -0.30
C LEU A 322 -27.26 11.07 -1.48
N LEU A 323 -27.72 10.81 -2.70
CA LEU A 323 -27.19 11.31 -3.96
C LEU A 323 -28.04 12.50 -4.43
N THR A 324 -27.54 13.72 -4.23
CA THR A 324 -28.23 14.94 -4.66
C THR A 324 -27.88 15.25 -6.13
N VAL A 325 -28.83 15.06 -7.03
CA VAL A 325 -28.69 15.39 -8.46
C VAL A 325 -29.03 16.85 -8.71
N THR A 326 -28.10 17.58 -9.32
CA THR A 326 -28.22 19.02 -9.62
C THR A 326 -28.00 19.32 -11.10
N ASN A 327 -28.35 20.54 -11.53
CA ASN A 327 -28.11 21.00 -12.90
C ASN A 327 -26.64 21.37 -13.10
N ARG A 328 -25.99 20.82 -14.14
CA ARG A 328 -24.67 21.24 -14.61
C ARG A 328 -24.77 22.36 -15.64
N THR A 329 -23.63 23.01 -15.90
CA THR A 329 -23.49 23.95 -17.01
C THR A 329 -23.75 23.21 -18.33
N GLN A 330 -24.47 23.84 -19.26
CA GLN A 330 -24.96 23.27 -20.54
C GLN A 330 -26.25 22.43 -20.47
N GLY A 331 -26.86 22.25 -19.29
CA GLY A 331 -28.24 21.77 -19.17
C GLY A 331 -28.41 20.25 -19.02
N SER A 332 -27.31 19.50 -18.86
CA SER A 332 -27.34 18.16 -18.27
C SER A 332 -27.51 18.22 -16.75
N THR A 333 -27.84 17.08 -16.14
CA THR A 333 -27.86 16.92 -14.69
C THR A 333 -26.78 15.93 -14.25
N GLN A 334 -26.33 16.04 -13.00
CA GLN A 334 -25.44 15.06 -12.37
C GLN A 334 -25.62 15.07 -10.86
N GLY A 335 -25.58 13.89 -10.24
CA GLY A 335 -25.29 13.68 -8.83
C GLY A 335 -24.15 12.69 -8.69
N GLU A 336 -23.33 12.86 -7.65
CA GLU A 336 -22.15 12.04 -7.37
C GLU A 336 -22.01 11.86 -5.87
N VAL A 337 -21.66 10.65 -5.42
CA VAL A 337 -21.25 10.38 -4.04
C VAL A 337 -20.00 9.51 -4.05
N GLU A 338 -19.01 9.90 -3.24
CA GLU A 338 -17.78 9.16 -3.03
C GLU A 338 -17.69 8.67 -1.57
N PHE A 339 -17.31 7.41 -1.41
CA PHE A 339 -16.97 6.76 -0.15
C PHE A 339 -15.49 6.41 -0.15
N SER A 340 -14.84 6.38 1.02
CA SER A 340 -13.46 5.95 1.14
C SER A 340 -13.16 5.29 2.49
N THR A 341 -12.18 4.39 2.49
CA THR A 341 -11.50 3.95 3.72
C THR A 341 -10.52 5.01 4.26
N ASP A 342 -10.15 6.01 3.45
CA ASP A 342 -9.28 7.13 3.81
C ASP A 342 -10.13 8.38 4.09
N LEU A 343 -10.38 8.64 5.38
CA LEU A 343 -11.22 9.74 5.85
C LEU A 343 -10.46 11.07 6.00
N SER A 344 -9.28 11.21 5.40
CA SER A 344 -8.54 12.48 5.38
C SER A 344 -9.15 13.53 4.43
N GLU A 345 -10.02 13.09 3.52
CA GLU A 345 -10.78 13.93 2.59
C GLU A 345 -12.21 14.16 3.13
N ALA A 346 -12.53 15.42 3.50
CA ALA A 346 -13.75 15.76 4.24
C ALA A 346 -15.05 15.75 3.43
N ASP A 347 -14.94 15.60 2.11
CA ASP A 347 -16.03 15.46 1.14
C ASP A 347 -16.41 13.99 0.86
N LYS A 348 -15.68 13.03 1.44
CA LYS A 348 -15.92 11.59 1.29
C LYS A 348 -16.65 11.00 2.48
N LEU A 349 -17.60 10.12 2.19
CA LEU A 349 -18.29 9.31 3.20
C LEU A 349 -17.39 8.14 3.63
N PRO A 350 -17.57 7.59 4.85
CA PRO A 350 -16.88 6.38 5.24
C PRO A 350 -17.36 5.18 4.41
N LEU A 351 -16.42 4.40 3.88
CA LEU A 351 -16.71 3.09 3.31
C LEU A 351 -16.71 2.05 4.44
N ASP A 352 -17.86 1.91 5.11
CA ASP A 352 -18.06 1.02 6.28
C ASP A 352 -18.96 -0.21 5.99
N PHE A 353 -19.23 -0.47 4.70
CA PHE A 353 -19.96 -1.60 4.17
C PHE A 353 -19.09 -2.44 3.21
N ALA A 354 -19.47 -3.71 3.02
CA ALA A 354 -18.82 -4.59 2.06
C ALA A 354 -19.23 -4.23 0.62
N LEU A 355 -18.31 -4.41 -0.33
CA LEU A 355 -18.57 -4.26 -1.77
C LEU A 355 -18.67 -5.60 -2.49
N ASP A 356 -17.96 -6.62 -2.00
CA ASP A 356 -17.78 -7.92 -2.66
C ASP A 356 -19.14 -8.61 -2.87
N GLY A 357 -19.52 -8.80 -4.14
CA GLY A 357 -20.81 -9.37 -4.55
C GLY A 357 -22.06 -8.52 -4.28
N ALA A 358 -21.90 -7.30 -3.75
CA ALA A 358 -23.02 -6.51 -3.22
C ALA A 358 -23.94 -5.93 -4.31
N LEU A 359 -25.24 -5.87 -4.03
CA LEU A 359 -26.21 -5.20 -4.89
C LEU A 359 -26.27 -3.71 -4.55
N VAL A 360 -25.87 -2.87 -5.50
CA VAL A 360 -25.94 -1.41 -5.41
C VAL A 360 -27.14 -0.91 -6.19
N GLU A 361 -27.97 -0.06 -5.58
CA GLU A 361 -29.15 0.54 -6.21
C GLU A 361 -29.19 2.06 -6.03
N ILE A 362 -29.68 2.78 -7.05
CA ILE A 362 -30.09 4.19 -6.96
C ILE A 362 -31.62 4.21 -6.93
N VAL A 363 -32.20 4.73 -5.85
CA VAL A 363 -33.64 4.63 -5.55
C VAL A 363 -34.23 6.01 -5.24
N ARG A 364 -35.42 6.30 -5.74
CA ARG A 364 -36.19 7.50 -5.37
C ARG A 364 -37.67 7.17 -5.28
N ASP A 365 -38.34 7.66 -4.24
CA ASP A 365 -39.77 7.42 -3.99
C ASP A 365 -40.16 5.91 -4.03
N SER A 366 -39.25 5.04 -3.55
CA SER A 366 -39.32 3.57 -3.62
C SER A 366 -39.26 2.95 -5.03
N VAL A 367 -38.93 3.72 -6.06
CA VAL A 367 -38.64 3.24 -7.42
C VAL A 367 -37.13 3.09 -7.58
N VAL A 368 -36.66 1.91 -7.99
CA VAL A 368 -35.26 1.70 -8.41
C VAL A 368 -35.09 2.31 -9.79
N TYR A 369 -34.12 3.21 -9.94
CA TYR A 369 -33.76 3.82 -11.21
C TYR A 369 -32.64 3.03 -11.90
N PHE A 370 -31.60 2.69 -11.14
CA PHE A 370 -30.44 1.93 -11.61
C PHE A 370 -30.00 0.91 -10.59
N SER A 371 -29.45 -0.22 -11.07
CA SER A 371 -28.90 -1.26 -10.20
C SER A 371 -27.65 -1.90 -10.82
N VAL A 372 -26.68 -2.30 -9.99
CA VAL A 372 -25.55 -3.15 -10.40
C VAL A 372 -25.19 -4.12 -9.28
N VAL A 373 -24.77 -5.33 -9.66
CA VAL A 373 -24.11 -6.26 -8.72
C VAL A 373 -22.61 -6.07 -8.91
N LEU A 374 -21.92 -5.74 -7.83
CA LEU A 374 -20.45 -5.63 -7.81
C LEU A 374 -19.82 -7.03 -7.92
N PRO A 375 -18.59 -7.15 -8.45
CA PRO A 375 -17.88 -8.44 -8.45
C PRO A 375 -17.61 -8.94 -7.02
N GLU A 376 -17.47 -10.26 -6.89
CA GLU A 376 -16.89 -10.94 -5.71
C GLU A 376 -15.35 -10.90 -5.74
#